data_AF-A0A2D5ZFC1-F1
#
_entry.id   AF-A0A2D5ZFC1-F1
#
_cell.length_a   1.000
_cell.length_b   1.000
_cell.length_c   1.000
_cell.angle_alpha   90.00
_cell.angle_beta   90.00
_cell.angle_gamma   90.00
#
_symmetry.space_group_name_H-M   'P 1'
#
loop_
_entity.id
_entity.type
_entity.pdbx_description
1 polymer ?
#
loop_
_entity_poly.entity_id
_entity_poly.type
_entity_poly.pdbx_seq_one_letter_code
_entity_poly.pdbx_strand_id
1 'polypeptide(L)' 'MRHALVYVLHNAKKHPRRSFKHGIDEFSSARVFDGWREEVEGAVSTIRDAVVVAHAWLLTRGWRRHRLLSVWERPAHE' A
#
# COMPACT_ATOMS: atom_id res chain seq x y z
N MET A 1 -8.02 10.94 -2.45
CA MET A 1 -7.61 9.84 -1.56
C MET A 1 -6.85 8.74 -2.28
N ARG A 2 -7.42 8.15 -3.35
CA ARG A 2 -6.77 7.06 -4.11
C ARG A 2 -5.34 7.37 -4.55
N HIS A 3 -5.11 8.52 -5.18
CA HIS A 3 -3.76 8.92 -5.63
C HIS A 3 -2.78 9.06 -4.48
N ALA A 4 -3.22 9.55 -3.30
CA ALA A 4 -2.35 9.64 -2.13
C ALA A 4 -1.97 8.25 -1.60
N LEU A 5 -2.91 7.29 -1.55
CA LEU A 5 -2.60 5.91 -1.17
C LEU A 5 -1.67 5.22 -2.18
N VAL A 6 -1.93 5.40 -3.48
CA VAL A 6 -1.04 4.90 -4.54
C VAL A 6 0.34 5.52 -4.40
N TYR A 7 0.43 6.83 -4.15
CA TYR A 7 1.70 7.49 -3.94
C TYR A 7 2.43 6.90 -2.74
N VAL A 8 1.81 6.84 -1.56
CA VAL A 8 2.46 6.34 -0.33
C VAL A 8 2.89 4.88 -0.48
N LEU A 9 2.02 4.00 -0.97
CA LEU A 9 2.29 2.57 -1.05
C LEU A 9 3.21 2.18 -2.21
N HIS A 10 3.26 2.98 -3.28
CA HIS A 10 4.08 2.72 -4.47
C HIS A 10 5.18 3.76 -4.68
N ASN A 11 5.51 4.59 -3.68
CA ASN A 11 6.54 5.63 -3.83
C ASN A 11 7.89 5.03 -4.23
N ALA A 12 8.23 3.88 -3.65
CA ALA A 12 9.45 3.14 -3.96
C ALA A 12 9.63 2.87 -5.46
N LYS A 13 8.53 2.72 -6.24
CA LYS A 13 8.58 2.48 -7.70
C LYS A 13 9.08 3.66 -8.51
N LYS A 14 9.19 4.86 -7.92
CA LYS A 14 9.87 6.00 -8.55
C LYS A 14 11.39 5.84 -8.56
N HIS A 15 11.95 4.90 -7.80
CA HIS A 15 13.39 4.73 -7.64
C HIS A 15 13.92 3.50 -8.39
N PRO A 16 14.94 3.64 -9.26
CA PRO A 16 15.39 2.59 -10.18
C PRO A 16 16.17 1.43 -9.54
N ARG A 17 16.30 1.39 -8.20
CA ARG A 17 17.10 0.40 -7.46
C ARG A 17 16.36 -0.23 -6.28
N ARG A 18 15.03 -0.28 -6.35
CA ARG A 18 14.22 -0.92 -5.32
C ARG A 18 13.81 -2.32 -5.75
N SER A 19 13.98 -3.27 -4.83
CA SER A 19 13.47 -4.63 -4.97
C SER A 19 12.01 -4.66 -4.56
N PHE A 20 11.18 -5.32 -5.36
CA PHE A 20 9.77 -5.53 -5.06
C PHE A 20 9.49 -7.02 -5.10
N LYS A 21 8.91 -7.56 -4.03
CA LYS A 21 8.38 -8.92 -4.04
C LYS A 21 6.91 -8.84 -4.47
N HIS A 22 6.59 -9.42 -5.63
CA HIS A 22 5.24 -9.37 -6.22
C HIS A 22 4.64 -7.96 -6.32
N GLY A 23 5.46 -6.96 -6.67
CA GLY A 23 5.02 -5.57 -6.83
C GLY A 23 4.88 -4.75 -5.54
N ILE A 24 5.21 -5.36 -4.38
CA ILE A 24 5.17 -4.74 -3.05
C ILE A 24 6.58 -4.41 -2.55
N ASP A 25 6.73 -3.22 -1.95
CA ASP A 25 7.97 -2.82 -1.27
C ASP A 25 8.07 -3.50 0.11
N GLU A 26 9.09 -4.33 0.28
CA GLU A 26 9.35 -5.12 1.50
C GLU A 26 9.58 -4.26 2.74
N PHE A 27 10.01 -3.01 2.55
CA PHE A 27 10.35 -2.08 3.63
C PHE A 27 9.21 -1.13 3.97
N SER A 28 8.02 -1.36 3.44
CA SER A 28 6.84 -0.54 3.66
C SER A 28 5.71 -1.32 4.33
N SER A 29 4.71 -0.59 4.85
CA SER A 29 3.47 -1.16 5.37
C SER A 29 2.52 -1.70 4.29
N ALA A 30 2.93 -1.66 3.01
CA ALA A 30 2.11 -2.15 1.90
C ALA A 30 1.69 -3.63 2.07
N ARG A 31 2.49 -4.49 2.71
CA ARG A 31 2.12 -5.89 2.97
C ARG A 31 0.93 -6.07 3.91
N VAL A 32 0.63 -5.10 4.78
CA VAL A 32 -0.53 -5.17 5.69
C VAL A 32 -1.73 -4.34 5.23
N PHE A 33 -1.60 -3.65 4.10
CA PHE A 33 -2.73 -2.91 3.53
C PHE A 33 -3.78 -3.90 3.01
N ASP A 34 -5.02 -3.73 3.44
CA ASP A 34 -6.15 -4.63 3.13
C ASP A 34 -6.94 -4.20 1.88
N GLY A 35 -6.47 -3.16 1.19
CA GLY A 35 -7.12 -2.59 0.01
C GLY A 35 -6.53 -3.03 -1.33
N TRP A 36 -5.75 -4.10 -1.35
CA TRP A 36 -5.22 -4.67 -2.58
C TRP A 36 -6.29 -5.43 -3.37
N ARG A 37 -6.19 -5.34 -4.68
CA ARG A 37 -6.98 -6.13 -5.62
C ARG A 37 -6.40 -7.54 -5.78
N GLU A 38 -5.08 -7.63 -5.86
CA GLU A 38 -4.36 -8.91 -5.91
C GLU A 38 -4.12 -9.44 -4.49
N GLU A 39 -4.05 -10.77 -4.35
CA GLU A 39 -3.63 -11.38 -3.10
C GLU A 39 -2.16 -11.04 -2.81
N VAL A 40 -1.92 -10.52 -1.61
CA VAL A 40 -0.57 -10.20 -1.13
C VAL A 40 -0.24 -11.17 0.00
N GLU A 41 0.90 -11.84 -0.12
CA GLU A 41 1.41 -12.70 0.94
C GLU A 41 1.42 -11.97 2.28
N GLY A 42 0.76 -12.59 3.26
CA GLY A 42 0.53 -12.02 4.58
C GLY A 42 1.81 -11.48 5.19
N ALA A 43 1.71 -10.32 5.83
CA ALA A 43 2.84 -9.76 6.56
C ALA A 43 3.20 -10.64 7.76
N VAL A 44 4.50 -10.72 8.04
CA VAL A 44 5.01 -11.27 9.30
C VAL A 44 4.42 -10.44 10.45
N SER A 45 4.12 -11.05 11.60
CA SER A 45 3.52 -10.39 12.77
C SER A 45 4.20 -9.06 13.12
N THR A 46 5.53 -9.01 12.98
CA THR A 46 6.38 -7.84 13.22
C THR A 46 5.96 -6.58 12.45
N ILE A 47 5.53 -6.70 11.18
CA ILE A 47 5.09 -5.53 10.39
C ILE A 47 3.71 -5.08 10.84
N ARG A 48 2.82 -6.02 11.18
CA ARG A 48 1.48 -5.70 11.68
C ARG A 48 1.56 -4.92 13.00
N ASP A 49 2.46 -5.34 13.89
CA ASP A 49 2.69 -4.68 15.18
C ASP A 49 3.34 -3.30 15.04
N ALA A 50 4.03 -3.05 13.92
CA ALA A 50 4.63 -1.75 13.61
C ALA A 50 3.66 -0.74 12.98
N VAL A 51 2.42 -1.13 12.69
CA VAL A 51 1.41 -0.26 12.06
C VAL A 51 0.32 0.09 13.08
N VAL A 52 0.17 1.40 13.34
CA VAL A 52 -0.90 1.93 14.19
C VAL A 52 -2.26 1.75 13.53
N VAL A 53 -3.27 1.43 14.35
CA VAL A 53 -4.66 1.30 13.90
C VAL A 53 -5.17 2.67 13.43
N ALA A 54 -5.78 2.70 12.26
CA ALA A 54 -6.43 3.90 11.75
C ALA A 54 -7.78 4.13 12.46
N HIS A 55 -8.01 5.36 12.94
CA HIS A 55 -9.27 5.73 13.61
C HIS A 55 -10.13 6.71 12.80
N ALA A 56 -9.54 7.48 11.89
CA ALA A 56 -10.28 8.44 11.08
C ALA A 56 -11.12 7.73 10.00
N TRP A 57 -12.33 8.26 9.74
CA TRP A 57 -13.25 7.73 8.72
C TRP A 57 -12.57 7.53 7.36
N LEU A 58 -11.72 8.47 6.96
CA LEU A 58 -11.03 8.44 5.68
C LEU A 58 -10.10 7.23 5.51
N LEU A 59 -9.34 6.86 6.55
CA LEU A 59 -8.37 5.76 6.54
C LEU A 59 -8.99 4.39 6.91
N THR A 60 -10.22 4.37 7.40
CA THR A 60 -10.94 3.13 7.75
C THR A 60 -11.98 2.72 6.72
N ARG A 61 -12.75 3.67 6.19
CA ARG A 61 -13.91 3.41 5.31
C ARG A 61 -13.90 4.26 4.05
N GLY A 62 -13.54 5.52 4.15
CA GLY A 62 -13.65 6.49 3.07
C GLY A 62 -12.86 6.08 1.83
N TRP A 63 -11.66 5.54 2.01
CA TRP A 63 -10.83 5.10 0.90
C TRP A 63 -11.43 3.95 0.08
N ARG A 64 -12.20 3.04 0.70
CA ARG A 64 -12.77 1.86 0.02
C ARG A 64 -13.76 2.24 -1.08
N ARG A 65 -14.35 3.44 -1.02
CA ARG A 65 -15.23 3.98 -2.08
C ARG A 65 -14.50 4.24 -3.40
N HIS A 66 -13.17 4.26 -3.41
CA HIS A 66 -12.35 4.60 -4.59
C HIS A 66 -11.77 3.38 -5.33
N ARG A 67 -12.38 2.21 -5.17
CA ARG A 67 -11.93 0.90 -5.69
C ARG A 67 -10.62 0.43 -5.03
N LEU A 68 -10.40 -0.89 -5.09
CA LEU A 68 -9.15 -1.51 -4.65
C LEU A 68 -7.97 -1.01 -5.50
N LEU A 69 -6.78 -1.04 -4.90
CA LEU A 69 -5.53 -0.70 -5.57
C LEU A 69 -4.90 -1.95 -6.14
N SER A 70 -4.27 -1.84 -7.30
CA SER A 70 -3.43 -2.91 -7.81
C SER A 70 -1.99 -2.79 -7.32
N VAL A 71 -1.39 -3.94 -6.98
CA VAL A 71 0.04 -4.04 -6.63
C VAL A 71 0.94 -3.66 -7.79
N TRP A 72 0.40 -3.52 -9.02
CA TRP A 72 1.13 -3.13 -10.22
C TRP A 72 0.98 -1.65 -10.60
N GLU A 73 0.15 -0.90 -9.88
CA GLU A 73 0.00 0.54 -10.12
C GLU A 73 1.30 1.31 -9.91
N ARG A 74 1.38 2.49 -10.52
CA ARG A 74 2.46 3.44 -10.32
C ARG A 74 1.89 4.78 -9.88
N PRO A 75 2.60 5.54 -9.02
CA PRO A 75 2.25 6.91 -8.73
C PRO A 75 2.21 7.73 -10.01
N ALA A 76 1.32 8.71 -10.07
CA ALA A 76 1.37 9.71 -11.14
C ALA A 76 2.75 10.39 -11.12
N HIS A 77 3.27 10.66 -12.32
CA HIS A 77 4.40 11.56 -12.47
C HIS A 77 3.91 12.96 -12.14
N GLU A 78 4.57 13.60 -11.17
CA GLU A 78 4.38 15.01 -10.86
C GLU A 78 5.22 15.87 -11.80
#